data_AF-A0A5N6JMS3-F1
#
_entry.id   AF-A0A5N6JMS3-F1
#
_cell.length_a   1.000
_cell.length_b   1.000
_cell.length_c   1.000
_cell.angle_alpha   90.00
_cell.angle_beta   90.00
_cell.angle_gamma   90.00
#
_symmetry.space_group_name_H-M   'P 1'
#
loop_
_entity.id
_entity.type
_entity.pdbx_description
1 polymer ?
#
loop_
_entity_poly.entity_id
_entity_poly.type
_entity_poly.pdbx_seq_one_letter_code
_entity_poly.pdbx_strand_id
1 'polypeptide(L)'
;MILRRKKRIEQEEELYRLHQSMHSAMEDLRLLEGAGQKDAGRLYRVALEKKGIFGNGGIPIEQKINLISPCKDLHVYIGMEGRGT
;
A
#
# COMPACT_ATOMS: atom_id res chain seq x y z
N MET A 1 23.24 19.62 2.38
CA MET A 1 21.86 19.86 2.88
C MET A 1 20.81 19.90 1.75
N ILE A 2 21.11 20.50 0.58
CA ILE A 2 20.18 20.67 -0.56
C ILE A 2 19.66 19.35 -1.15
N LEU A 3 20.49 18.32 -1.29
CA LEU A 3 20.09 17.03 -1.87
C LEU A 3 18.96 16.35 -1.07
N ARG A 4 19.05 16.36 0.27
CA ARG A 4 17.99 15.78 1.14
C ARG A 4 16.68 16.55 1.01
N ARG A 5 16.75 17.88 0.81
CA ARG A 5 15.59 18.72 0.59
C ARG A 5 14.92 18.42 -0.75
N LYS A 6 15.70 18.29 -1.83
CA LYS A 6 15.16 17.90 -3.15
C LYS A 6 14.43 16.56 -3.10
N LYS A 7 15.04 15.54 -2.50
CA LYS A 7 14.41 14.22 -2.32
C LYS A 7 13.10 14.29 -1.53
N ARG A 8 13.04 15.12 -0.49
CA ARG A 8 11.80 15.30 0.29
C ARG A 8 10.70 15.93 -0.56
N ILE A 9 11.04 16.98 -1.33
CA ILE A 9 10.08 17.66 -2.22
C ILE A 9 9.55 16.67 -3.26
N GLU A 10 10.41 15.88 -3.90
CA GLU A 10 10.01 14.85 -4.86
C GLU A 10 9.05 13.81 -4.23
N GLN A 11 9.34 13.37 -3.00
CA GLN A 11 8.46 12.45 -2.27
C GLN A 11 7.11 13.08 -1.92
N GLU A 12 7.12 14.34 -1.47
CA GLU A 12 5.90 15.08 -1.13
C GLU A 12 5.02 15.32 -2.38
N GLU A 13 5.64 15.65 -3.52
CA GLU A 13 4.94 15.80 -4.81
C GLU A 13 4.31 14.48 -5.27
N GLU A 14 5.04 13.35 -5.13
CA GLU A 14 4.50 12.04 -5.46
C GLU A 14 3.34 11.63 -4.54
N LEU A 15 3.47 11.88 -3.23
CA LEU A 15 2.39 11.63 -2.26
C LEU A 15 1.16 12.48 -2.60
N TYR A 16 1.36 13.75 -2.97
CA TYR A 16 0.27 14.62 -3.39
C TYR A 16 -0.41 14.13 -4.67
N ARG A 17 0.37 13.71 -5.67
CA ARG A 17 -0.15 13.12 -6.92
C ARG A 17 -1.00 11.89 -6.63
N LEU A 18 -0.52 10.98 -5.79
CA LEU A 18 -1.25 9.77 -5.40
C LEU A 18 -2.53 10.11 -4.66
N HIS A 19 -2.47 11.02 -3.69
CA HIS A 19 -3.64 11.47 -2.95
C HIS A 19 -4.71 12.05 -3.89
N GLN A 20 -4.31 12.88 -4.86
CA GLN A 20 -5.25 13.46 -5.82
C GLN A 20 -5.88 12.40 -6.72
N SER A 21 -5.10 11.43 -7.20
CA SER A 21 -5.63 10.32 -8.00
C SER A 21 -6.62 9.46 -7.20
N MET A 22 -6.29 9.12 -5.95
CA MET A 22 -7.17 8.37 -5.07
C MET A 22 -8.45 9.14 -4.76
N HIS A 23 -8.34 10.45 -4.50
CA HIS A 23 -9.50 11.29 -4.23
C HIS A 23 -10.44 11.34 -5.44
N SER A 24 -9.92 11.54 -6.65
CA SER A 24 -10.72 11.55 -7.87
C SER A 24 -11.46 10.22 -8.08
N ALA A 25 -10.76 9.08 -7.96
CA ALA A 25 -11.38 7.77 -8.13
C ALA A 25 -12.46 7.48 -7.07
N MET A 26 -12.28 7.97 -5.84
CA MET A 26 -13.27 7.85 -4.78
C MET A 26 -14.50 8.72 -5.03
N GLU A 27 -14.35 9.91 -5.58
CA GLU A 27 -15.49 10.74 -6.01
C GLU A 27 -16.27 10.08 -7.15
N ASP A 28 -15.58 9.50 -8.12
CA ASP A 28 -16.24 8.71 -9.17
C ASP A 28 -17.03 7.54 -8.56
N LEU A 29 -16.44 6.81 -7.60
CA LEU A 29 -17.09 5.70 -6.90
C LEU A 29 -18.31 6.13 -6.07
N ARG A 30 -18.30 7.37 -5.56
CA ARG A 30 -19.42 7.95 -4.80
C ARG A 30 -20.62 8.23 -5.70
N LEU A 31 -20.35 8.62 -6.94
CA LEU A 31 -21.36 8.92 -7.96
C LEU A 31 -21.74 7.69 -8.81
N LEU A 32 -20.92 6.63 -8.76
CA LEU A 32 -21.15 5.36 -9.41
C LEU A 32 -22.40 4.68 -8.80
N GLU A 33 -23.29 4.21 -9.68
CA GLU A 33 -24.66 3.76 -9.37
C GLU A 33 -25.64 4.88 -8.97
N GLY A 34 -25.69 5.94 -9.79
CA GLY A 34 -26.94 6.61 -10.17
C GLY A 34 -27.45 7.66 -9.19
N ALA A 35 -27.48 8.91 -9.65
CA ALA A 35 -28.30 9.97 -9.06
C ALA A 35 -29.77 9.52 -8.95
N GLY A 36 -30.19 9.07 -7.77
CA GLY A 36 -31.58 8.69 -7.46
C GLY A 36 -31.86 7.21 -7.19
N GLN A 37 -30.88 6.31 -7.31
CA GLN A 37 -31.03 4.91 -6.86
C GLN A 37 -30.71 4.80 -5.36
N LYS A 38 -31.44 3.92 -4.63
CA LYS A 38 -31.26 3.73 -3.18
C LYS A 38 -29.84 3.28 -2.79
N ASP A 39 -29.13 2.66 -3.72
CA ASP A 39 -27.81 2.06 -3.51
C ASP A 39 -26.63 2.92 -3.99
N ALA A 40 -26.88 4.15 -4.46
CA ALA A 40 -25.84 5.07 -4.88
C ALA A 40 -24.75 5.24 -3.79
N GLY A 41 -23.49 5.17 -4.21
CA GLY A 41 -22.33 5.28 -3.31
C GLY A 41 -22.19 4.12 -2.32
N ARG A 42 -22.85 2.97 -2.52
CA ARG A 42 -22.65 1.77 -1.69
C ARG A 42 -21.20 1.32 -1.69
N LEU A 43 -20.57 1.29 -2.86
CA LEU A 43 -19.17 0.90 -2.99
C LEU A 43 -18.23 1.91 -2.30
N TYR A 44 -18.54 3.21 -2.37
CA TYR A 44 -17.81 4.24 -1.64
C TYR A 44 -17.87 4.02 -0.12
N ARG A 45 -19.04 3.69 0.43
CA ARG A 45 -19.19 3.37 1.86
C ARG A 45 -18.39 2.15 2.27
N VAL A 46 -18.41 1.09 1.46
CA VAL A 46 -17.63 -0.14 1.70
C VAL A 46 -16.12 0.14 1.63
N ALA A 47 -15.67 0.90 0.63
CA ALA A 47 -14.26 1.23 0.47
C ALA A 47 -13.69 2.06 1.63
N LEU A 48 -14.52 2.88 2.29
CA LEU A 48 -14.12 3.67 3.45
C LEU A 48 -14.06 2.88 4.77
N GLU A 49 -14.62 1.66 4.82
CA GLU A 49 -14.59 0.85 6.02
C GLU A 49 -13.14 0.56 6.45
N LYS A 50 -12.82 0.81 7.72
CA LYS A 50 -11.48 0.58 8.29
C LYS A 50 -11.31 -0.80 8.90
N LYS A 51 -12.11 -1.76 8.45
CA LYS A 51 -12.07 -3.15 8.94
C LYS A 51 -10.72 -3.77 8.63
N GLY A 52 -10.09 -4.36 9.64
CA GLY A 52 -8.80 -5.01 9.50
C GLY A 52 -7.62 -4.07 9.25
N ILE A 53 -7.77 -2.75 9.29
CA ILE A 53 -6.61 -1.84 9.15
C ILE A 53 -5.90 -1.67 10.50
N PHE A 54 -6.66 -1.61 11.58
CA PHE A 54 -6.15 -1.40 12.94
C PHE A 54 -6.16 -2.71 13.74
N GLY A 55 -5.05 -3.03 14.41
CA GLY A 55 -4.90 -4.24 15.22
C GLY A 55 -4.42 -5.46 14.42
N ASN A 56 -4.86 -6.65 14.81
CA ASN A 56 -4.34 -7.94 14.29
C ASN A 56 -4.62 -8.22 12.80
N GLY A 57 -5.44 -7.41 12.13
CA GLY A 57 -5.69 -7.52 10.69
C GLY A 57 -4.79 -6.63 9.82
N GLY A 58 -4.03 -5.71 10.45
CA GLY A 58 -3.19 -4.75 9.75
C GLY A 58 -1.96 -5.39 9.11
N ILE A 59 -1.10 -4.57 8.50
CA ILE A 59 0.16 -5.04 7.92
C ILE A 59 1.01 -5.70 9.02
N PRO A 60 1.26 -7.03 8.96
CA PRO A 60 2.04 -7.70 9.99
C PRO A 60 3.49 -7.21 9.94
N ILE A 61 4.12 -7.08 11.11
CA ILE A 61 5.51 -6.62 11.27
C ILE A 61 6.49 -7.51 10.48
N GLU A 62 6.11 -8.76 10.23
CA GLU A 62 6.89 -9.74 9.47
C GLU A 62 6.88 -9.53 7.95
N GLN A 63 6.08 -8.60 7.42
CA GLN A 63 6.09 -8.31 5.98
C GLN A 63 7.48 -7.79 5.57
N LYS A 64 8.20 -8.63 4.83
CA LYS A 64 9.51 -8.30 4.25
C LYS A 64 9.34 -7.21 3.21
N ILE A 65 9.89 -6.03 3.50
CA ILE A 65 10.05 -4.97 2.50
C ILE A 65 11.18 -5.43 1.57
N ASN A 66 10.87 -5.65 0.28
CA ASN A 66 11.89 -6.03 -0.70
C ASN A 66 12.88 -4.87 -0.88
N LEU A 67 14.11 -5.02 -0.39
CA LEU A 67 15.20 -4.10 -0.68
C LEU A 67 15.63 -4.28 -2.15
N ILE A 68 15.74 -3.16 -2.88
CA ILE A 68 16.19 -3.08 -4.28
C ILE A 68 17.66 -3.53 -4.46
N SER A 69 18.40 -3.74 -3.36
CA SER A 69 19.66 -4.49 -3.40
C SER A 69 19.39 -5.91 -2.91
N PRO A 70 19.42 -6.93 -3.79
CA PRO A 70 19.45 -8.30 -3.35
C PRO A 70 20.86 -8.51 -2.77
N CYS A 71 21.03 -8.32 -1.46
CA CYS A 71 22.03 -9.11 -0.77
C CYS A 71 21.52 -10.56 -0.79
N LYS A 72 21.83 -11.22 -1.92
CA LYS A 72 21.95 -12.65 -2.18
C LYS A 72 21.01 -13.56 -1.38
N ASP A 73 20.03 -14.12 -2.09
CA ASP A 73 19.38 -15.41 -1.85
C ASP A 73 19.60 -16.02 -0.45
N LEU A 74 18.77 -15.63 0.51
CA LEU A 74 18.69 -16.33 1.80
C LEU A 74 18.22 -17.79 1.63
N HIS A 75 17.66 -18.14 0.46
CA HIS A 75 17.29 -19.52 0.10
C HIS A 75 18.49 -20.46 -0.12
N VAL A 76 19.72 -19.96 -0.19
CA VAL A 76 20.92 -20.80 -0.38
C VAL A 76 21.57 -21.23 0.94
N TYR A 77 21.20 -20.63 2.09
CA TYR A 77 21.81 -20.98 3.38
C TYR A 77 21.07 -22.05 4.20
N ILE A 78 19.81 -22.37 3.87
CA ILE A 78 19.03 -23.41 4.59
C ILE A 78 19.25 -24.82 3.97
N GLY A 79 20.05 -24.91 2.90
CA GLY A 79 20.24 -26.15 2.13
C GLY A 79 21.55 -26.93 2.38
N MET A 80 22.45 -26.46 3.25
CA MET A 80 23.78 -27.09 3.42
C MET A 80 24.10 -27.67 4.81
N GLU A 81 23.21 -27.57 5.80
CA GLU A 81 23.41 -28.16 7.14
C GLU A 81 22.58 -29.44 7.39
N GLY A 82 22.40 -30.30 6.37
CA GLY A 82 21.49 -31.44 6.49
C GLY A 82 21.93 -32.77 5.86
N ARG A 83 23.21 -32.94 5.50
CA ARG A 83 23.72 -34.25 5.05
C ARG A 83 25.04 -34.58 5.72
N GLY A 84 24.94 -35.19 6.89
CA GLY A 84 26.06 -35.67 7.67
C GLY A 84 25.62 -36.58 8.80
N THR A 85 24.96 -37.69 8.46
CA THR A 85 25.01 -39.03 9.09
C THR A 85 24.18 -39.98 8.25
#